data_AF-A0A524LNR3-F1
#
_entry.id   AF-A0A524LNR3-F1
#
_cell.length_a   1.000
_cell.length_b   1.000
_cell.length_c   1.000
_cell.angle_alpha   90.00
_cell.angle_beta   90.00
_cell.angle_gamma   90.00
#
_symmetry.space_group_name_H-M   'P 1'
#
loop_
_entity.id
_entity.type
_entity.pdbx_description
1 polymer ?
#
loop_
_entity_poly.entity_id
_entity_poly.type
_entity_poly.pdbx_seq_one_letter_code
_entity_poly.pdbx_strand_id
1 'polypeptide(L)'
;MKIVEVEPGKNVNDLIVRIVSIAPARIIKTKAGRKTMLKEVLIADDSGSSILSLWGFNEGNDLSAGMVIKIDDGWAKEWQGQVQLSLGRSGKYEVMEDDGSVLSITELGSKSESRTTIDE
;
A
#
# COMPACT_ATOMS: atom_id res chain seq x y z
N MET A 1 -8.31 -4.83 -9.81
CA MET A 1 -9.15 -4.88 -8.59
C MET A 1 -9.03 -3.56 -7.83
N LYS A 2 -9.90 -3.31 -6.84
CA LYS A 2 -9.90 -2.13 -5.97
C LYS A 2 -9.53 -2.47 -4.52
N ILE A 3 -9.07 -1.49 -3.75
CA ILE A 3 -8.70 -1.68 -2.33
C ILE A 3 -9.88 -2.20 -1.50
N VAL A 4 -11.09 -1.70 -1.72
CA VAL A 4 -12.30 -2.14 -0.97
C VAL A 4 -12.64 -3.61 -1.20
N GLU A 5 -12.17 -4.20 -2.30
CA GLU A 5 -12.39 -5.61 -2.64
C GLU A 5 -11.33 -6.54 -2.02
N VAL A 6 -10.31 -5.96 -1.38
CA VAL A 6 -9.24 -6.74 -0.75
C VAL A 6 -9.75 -7.34 0.56
N GLU A 7 -9.71 -8.66 0.64
CA GLU A 7 -10.05 -9.41 1.85
C GLU A 7 -8.79 -9.98 2.53
N PRO A 8 -8.72 -9.97 3.87
CA PRO A 8 -7.66 -10.64 4.61
C PRO A 8 -7.51 -12.12 4.21
N GLY A 9 -6.27 -12.58 4.13
CA GLY A 9 -5.97 -13.99 3.84
C GLY A 9 -6.11 -14.38 2.36
N LYS A 10 -6.24 -13.40 1.46
CA LYS A 10 -6.28 -13.62 0.01
C LYS A 10 -5.08 -12.97 -0.70
N ASN A 11 -4.76 -13.52 -1.88
CA ASN A 11 -3.84 -12.88 -2.82
C ASN A 11 -4.47 -11.65 -3.45
N VAL A 12 -3.61 -10.67 -3.76
CA VAL A 12 -3.95 -9.39 -4.37
C VAL A 12 -3.17 -9.28 -5.67
N ASN A 13 -3.86 -9.28 -6.80
CA ASN A 13 -3.26 -9.22 -8.14
C ASN A 13 -3.89 -8.07 -8.92
N ASP A 14 -3.13 -7.44 -9.82
CA ASP A 14 -3.64 -6.35 -10.65
C ASP A 14 -4.33 -5.24 -9.83
N LEU A 15 -3.71 -4.87 -8.70
CA LEU A 15 -4.15 -3.74 -7.88
C LEU A 15 -3.32 -2.50 -8.23
N ILE A 16 -3.95 -1.50 -8.85
CA ILE A 16 -3.31 -0.25 -9.25
C ILE A 16 -3.71 0.83 -8.24
N VAL A 17 -2.71 1.47 -7.64
CA VAL A 17 -2.89 2.41 -6.53
C VAL A 17 -1.90 3.57 -6.63
N ARG A 18 -2.26 4.69 -6.01
CA ARG A 18 -1.35 5.83 -5.83
C ARG A 18 -0.68 5.77 -4.46
N ILE A 19 0.60 6.10 -4.42
CA ILE A 19 1.33 6.30 -3.17
C ILE A 19 0.96 7.66 -2.60
N VAL A 20 0.39 7.65 -1.39
CA VAL A 20 0.02 8.85 -0.66
C VAL A 20 1.19 9.35 0.19
N SER A 21 1.84 8.45 0.92
CA SER A 21 2.99 8.79 1.77
C SER A 21 3.87 7.57 2.05
N ILE A 22 5.11 7.82 2.45
CA ILE A 22 6.09 6.79 2.80
C ILE A 22 6.60 7.06 4.21
N ALA A 23 6.47 6.07 5.09
CA ALA A 23 6.99 6.16 6.45
C ALA A 23 8.52 5.93 6.46
N PRO A 24 9.24 6.48 7.46
CA PRO A 24 10.66 6.19 7.64
C PRO A 24 10.91 4.68 7.77
N ALA A 25 11.91 4.19 7.05
CA ALA A 25 12.27 2.78 7.12
C ALA A 25 12.80 2.41 8.50
N ARG A 26 12.45 1.22 9.00
CA ARG A 26 12.85 0.72 10.32
C ARG A 26 13.60 -0.60 10.20
N ILE A 27 14.66 -0.75 11.01
CA ILE A 27 15.39 -2.02 11.11
C ILE A 27 14.69 -2.92 12.11
N ILE A 28 14.31 -4.11 11.68
CA ILE A 28 13.66 -5.14 12.50
C ILE A 28 14.62 -6.32 12.67
N LYS A 29 14.72 -6.83 13.91
CA LYS A 29 15.38 -8.10 14.18
C LYS A 29 14.35 -9.22 14.09
N THR A 30 14.56 -10.17 13.17
CA THR A 30 13.67 -11.32 13.00
C THR A 30 13.81 -12.28 14.18
N LYS A 31 12.83 -13.19 14.34
CA LYS A 31 12.87 -14.25 15.36
C LYS A 31 14.12 -15.13 15.26
N ALA A 32 14.65 -15.33 14.04
CA ALA A 32 15.88 -16.07 13.78
C ALA A 32 17.16 -15.25 14.03
N GLY A 33 17.05 -14.03 14.56
CA GLY A 33 18.18 -13.16 14.91
C GLY A 33 18.77 -12.35 13.76
N ARG A 34 18.29 -12.53 12.53
CA ARG A 34 18.73 -11.74 11.35
C ARG A 34 18.13 -10.35 11.37
N LYS A 35 18.83 -9.36 10.82
CA LYS A 35 18.28 -8.01 10.60
C LYS A 35 17.56 -7.97 9.25
N THR A 36 16.44 -7.28 9.19
CA THR A 36 15.73 -6.91 7.97
C THR A 36 15.28 -5.45 8.09
N MET A 37 14.84 -4.85 6.99
CA MET A 37 14.26 -3.52 6.96
C MET A 37 12.79 -3.63 6.59
N LEU A 38 11.95 -2.82 7.24
CA LEU A 38 10.54 -2.65 6.93
C LEU A 38 10.32 -1.20 6.50
N LYS A 39 9.67 -1.02 5.36
CA LYS A 39 9.17 0.27 4.88
C LYS A 39 7.66 0.17 4.71
N GLU A 40 6.94 1.08 5.37
CA GLU A 40 5.48 1.16 5.29
C GLU A 40 5.11 2.28 4.32
N VAL A 41 4.26 1.97 3.36
CA VAL A 41 3.81 2.89 2.31
C VAL A 41 2.29 3.01 2.40
N LEU A 42 1.78 4.22 2.57
CA LEU A 42 0.36 4.49 2.48
C LEU A 42 -0.02 4.55 1.00
N ILE A 43 -0.91 3.65 0.59
CA ILE A 43 -1.43 3.57 -0.77
C ILE A 43 -2.93 3.81 -0.76
N ALA A 44 -3.46 4.37 -1.85
CA ALA A 44 -4.88 4.63 -1.99
C ALA A 44 -5.35 4.56 -3.44
N ASP A 45 -6.62 4.24 -3.60
CA ASP A 45 -7.40 4.42 -4.80
C ASP A 45 -8.71 5.14 -4.46
N ASP A 46 -9.61 5.27 -5.42
CA ASP A 46 -10.91 5.89 -5.22
C ASP A 46 -11.85 5.12 -4.28
N SER A 47 -11.54 3.85 -3.97
CA SER A 47 -12.35 2.99 -3.11
C SER A 47 -11.93 3.03 -1.63
N GLY A 48 -10.65 3.28 -1.36
CA GLY A 48 -10.11 3.37 -0.01
C GLY A 48 -8.59 3.51 0.05
N SER A 49 -8.03 3.24 1.22
CA SER A 49 -6.59 3.28 1.49
C SER A 49 -6.13 2.07 2.29
N SER A 50 -4.87 1.67 2.12
CA SER A 50 -4.26 0.59 2.89
C SER A 50 -2.77 0.87 3.09
N ILE A 51 -2.13 0.14 4.01
CA ILE A 51 -0.68 0.15 4.21
C ILE A 51 -0.06 -1.02 3.44
N LEU A 52 0.87 -0.71 2.55
CA LEU A 52 1.76 -1.68 1.93
C LEU A 52 3.06 -1.80 2.76
N SER A 53 3.29 -2.98 3.32
CA SER A 53 4.50 -3.35 4.06
C SER A 53 5.53 -3.97 3.13
N LEU A 54 6.62 -3.26 2.86
CA LEU A 54 7.75 -3.72 2.06
C LEU A 54 8.87 -4.23 2.97
N TRP A 55 9.26 -5.50 2.77
CA TRP A 55 10.23 -6.20 3.62
C TRP A 55 11.50 -6.51 2.85
N GLY A 56 12.63 -6.01 3.35
CA GLY A 56 13.93 -6.25 2.72
C GLY A 56 14.77 -5.00 2.71
N PHE A 57 16.08 -5.18 2.52
CA PHE A 57 16.96 -4.04 2.31
C PHE A 57 16.74 -3.49 0.90
N ASN A 58 16.68 -2.17 0.78
CA ASN A 58 16.45 -1.42 -0.46
C ASN A 58 15.04 -1.48 -1.07
N GLU A 59 14.12 -2.25 -0.50
CA GLU A 59 12.73 -2.29 -0.98
C GLU A 59 12.05 -0.92 -0.91
N GLY A 60 11.40 -0.52 -2.01
CA GLY A 60 10.69 0.74 -2.13
C GLY A 60 11.56 1.99 -2.10
N ASN A 61 12.87 1.90 -2.39
CA ASN A 61 13.77 3.07 -2.41
C ASN A 61 13.53 3.98 -3.62
N ASP A 62 12.96 3.44 -4.68
CA ASP A 62 12.52 4.10 -5.91
C ASP A 62 11.13 4.74 -5.77
N LEU A 63 10.42 4.48 -4.68
CA LEU A 63 9.07 4.99 -4.46
C LEU A 63 9.08 6.40 -3.86
N SER A 64 8.13 7.21 -4.30
CA SER A 64 7.86 8.54 -3.76
C SER A 64 6.35 8.83 -3.74
N ALA A 65 5.93 9.78 -2.90
CA ALA A 65 4.54 10.21 -2.86
C ALA A 65 4.11 10.76 -4.22
N GLY A 66 2.93 10.34 -4.67
CA GLY A 66 2.34 10.72 -5.94
C GLY A 66 2.54 9.68 -7.03
N MET A 67 3.48 8.76 -6.90
CA MET A 67 3.67 7.72 -7.93
C MET A 67 2.50 6.73 -7.96
N VAL A 68 2.20 6.23 -9.16
CA VAL A 68 1.25 5.13 -9.37
C VAL A 68 2.03 3.84 -9.48
N ILE A 69 1.58 2.82 -8.76
CA ILE A 69 2.16 1.48 -8.81
C ILE A 69 1.07 0.44 -9.06
N LYS A 70 1.45 -0.61 -9.77
CA LYS A 70 0.68 -1.86 -9.86
C LYS A 70 1.28 -2.88 -8.90
N ILE A 71 0.46 -3.51 -8.08
CA ILE A 71 0.85 -4.62 -7.20
C ILE A 71 0.38 -5.92 -7.83
N ASP A 72 1.31 -6.88 -7.96
CA ASP A 72 1.05 -8.24 -8.42
C ASP A 72 1.58 -9.25 -7.39
N ASP A 73 0.81 -10.32 -7.19
CA ASP A 73 1.06 -11.37 -6.18
C ASP A 73 1.32 -10.82 -4.76
N GLY A 74 0.54 -9.79 -4.40
CA GLY A 74 0.45 -9.26 -3.05
C GLY A 74 -0.32 -10.18 -2.12
N TRP A 75 -0.13 -9.99 -0.81
CA TRP A 75 -0.83 -10.71 0.24
C TRP A 75 -1.50 -9.76 1.22
N ALA A 76 -2.79 -9.96 1.44
CA ALA A 76 -3.57 -9.22 2.41
C ALA A 76 -3.55 -9.90 3.78
N LYS A 77 -3.20 -9.14 4.82
CA LYS A 77 -3.30 -9.57 6.22
C LYS A 77 -4.17 -8.59 6.99
N GLU A 78 -4.84 -9.08 8.01
CA GLU A 78 -5.48 -8.19 8.98
C GLU A 78 -4.47 -7.80 10.06
N TRP A 79 -4.42 -6.52 10.39
CA TRP A 79 -3.66 -5.99 11.50
C TRP A 79 -4.47 -4.92 12.22
N GLN A 80 -4.76 -5.13 13.51
CA GLN A 80 -5.57 -4.22 14.32
C GLN A 80 -6.91 -3.83 13.67
N GLY A 81 -7.59 -4.80 13.06
CA GLY A 81 -8.88 -4.58 12.39
C GLY A 81 -8.79 -3.81 11.07
N GLN A 82 -7.60 -3.65 10.50
CA GLN A 82 -7.37 -3.01 9.20
C GLN A 82 -6.66 -3.98 8.25
N VAL A 83 -7.06 -3.96 6.99
CA VAL A 83 -6.35 -4.71 5.94
C VAL A 83 -5.02 -4.02 5.64
N GLN A 84 -3.93 -4.78 5.73
CA GLN A 84 -2.61 -4.38 5.29
C GLN A 84 -2.13 -5.31 4.18
N LEU A 85 -1.42 -4.73 3.22
CA LEU A 85 -0.78 -5.48 2.15
C LEU A 85 0.69 -5.75 2.47
N SER A 86 1.20 -6.83 1.92
CA SER A 86 2.63 -7.13 1.85
C SER A 86 2.92 -7.81 0.53
N LEU A 87 4.17 -7.76 0.09
CA LEU A 87 4.60 -8.55 -1.06
C LEU A 87 4.97 -9.95 -0.57
N GLY A 88 4.35 -10.97 -1.16
CA GLY A 88 4.68 -12.36 -0.89
C GLY A 88 6.05 -12.75 -1.43
N ARG A 89 6.34 -14.05 -1.47
CA ARG A 89 7.62 -14.56 -2.00
C ARG A 89 7.87 -14.19 -3.46
N SER A 90 6.82 -14.13 -4.27
CA SER A 90 6.87 -13.75 -5.68
C SER A 90 6.16 -12.42 -5.96
N GLY A 91 5.72 -11.75 -4.89
CA GLY A 91 5.03 -10.47 -4.97
C GLY A 91 5.98 -9.36 -5.41
N LYS A 92 5.48 -8.47 -6.27
CA LYS A 92 6.23 -7.32 -6.77
C LYS A 92 5.29 -6.13 -6.95
N TYR A 93 5.90 -4.96 -7.07
CA TYR A 93 5.23 -3.81 -7.65
C TYR A 93 5.92 -3.39 -8.94
N GLU A 94 5.16 -2.72 -9.80
CA GLU A 94 5.65 -2.09 -11.02
C GLU A 94 5.25 -0.62 -10.98
N VAL A 95 6.22 0.28 -11.17
CA VAL A 95 5.95 1.71 -11.31
C VAL A 95 5.28 1.93 -12.66
N MET A 96 4.15 2.63 -12.64
CA MET A 96 3.39 2.96 -13.85
C MET A 96 3.59 4.44 -14.21
N GLU A 97 3.41 4.73 -15.50
CA GLU A 97 3.17 6.11 -15.92
C GLU A 97 1.83 6.59 -15.37
N ASP A 98 1.79 7.85 -14.94
CA ASP A 98 0.56 8.47 -14.46
C ASP A 98 -0.26 8.98 -15.65
N ASP A 99 -1.25 8.19 -16.06
CA ASP A 99 -2.19 8.50 -17.14
C ASP A 99 -3.48 9.18 -16.65
N GLY A 100 -3.58 9.48 -15.34
CA GLY A 100 -4.78 10.05 -14.72
C GLY A 100 -5.88 9.03 -14.40
N SER A 101 -5.64 7.72 -14.57
CA SER A 101 -6.61 6.68 -14.22
C SER A 101 -6.82 6.50 -12.71
N VAL A 102 -5.84 6.92 -11.90
CA VAL A 102 -5.92 6.93 -10.43
C VAL A 102 -5.95 8.38 -9.96
N LEU A 103 -6.90 8.71 -9.09
CA LEU A 103 -7.04 10.06 -8.50
C LEU A 103 -5.72 10.56 -7.90
N SER A 104 -5.46 11.86 -8.02
CA SER A 104 -4.31 12.52 -7.42
C SER A 104 -4.37 12.50 -5.88
N ILE A 105 -3.24 12.78 -5.22
CA ILE A 105 -3.19 12.85 -3.75
C ILE A 105 -4.20 13.87 -3.20
N THR A 106 -4.32 15.03 -3.86
CA THR A 106 -5.26 16.08 -3.44
C THR A 106 -6.71 15.61 -3.51
N GLU A 107 -7.09 14.92 -4.58
CA GLU A 107 -8.45 14.39 -4.75
C GLU A 107 -8.75 13.26 -3.75
N LEU A 108 -7.77 12.39 -3.50
CA LEU A 108 -7.88 11.31 -2.51
C LEU A 108 -8.01 11.87 -1.07
N GLY A 109 -7.29 12.94 -0.75
CA GLY A 109 -7.39 13.65 0.52
C GLY A 109 -8.80 14.19 0.77
N SER A 110 -9.33 14.98 -0.17
CA SER A 110 -10.67 15.57 -0.07
C SER A 110 -11.80 14.52 0.07
N LYS A 111 -11.64 13.36 -0.58
CA LYS A 111 -12.61 12.25 -0.50
C LYS A 111 -12.61 11.57 0.87
N SER A 112 -11.45 11.54 1.56
CA SER A 112 -11.34 10.99 2.91
C SER A 112 -12.05 11.86 3.95
N GLU A 113 -11.91 13.19 3.87
CA GLU A 113 -12.55 14.15 4.80
C GLU A 113 -14.07 14.18 4.62
N SER A 114 -14.54 14.07 3.37
CA SER A 114 -15.98 14.01 3.05
C SER A 114 -16.67 12.78 3.64
N ARG A 115 -15.93 11.68 3.88
CA ARG A 115 -16.49 10.43 4.44
C ARG A 115 -16.62 10.46 5.97
N THR A 116 -15.96 11.40 6.64
CA THR A 116 -16.01 11.56 8.11
C THR A 116 -17.14 12.48 8.58
N THR A 117 -17.83 13.18 7.67
CA THR A 117 -18.82 14.23 8.02
C THR A 117 -20.29 13.78 7.86
N ILE A 118 -20.57 12.48 7.79
CA ILE A 118 -21.93 11.95 7.63
C ILE A 118 -22.19 10.87 8.68
N ASP A 119 -22.19 11.26 9.95
CA ASP A 119 -22.78 10.51 11.06
C ASP A 119 -23.23 11.53 12.12
N GLU A 120 -24.38 12.17 11.86
CA GLU A 120 -25.23 12.83 12.85
C GLU A 120 -26.68 12.35 12.65
#